data_AF-A0A940UNZ2-F1
#
_entry.id   AF-A0A940UNZ2-F1
#
_cell.length_a   1.000
_cell.length_b   1.000
_cell.length_c   1.000
_cell.angle_alpha   90.00
_cell.angle_beta   90.00
_cell.angle_gamma   90.00
#
_symmetry.space_group_name_H-M   'P 1'
#
loop_
_entity.id
_entity.type
_entity.pdbx_description
1 polymer ?
#
loop_
_entity_poly.entity_id
_entity_poly.type
_entity_poly.pdbx_seq_one_letter_code
_entity_poly.pdbx_strand_id
1 'polypeptide(L)'
;RILDRIKGKCFYNHIYEMSSEHETYFFKHLPGILRNIVIATEAVSRLHEAGEMHGDIRTDHILIEKDTGRYRWIDFDYTYEWSENPFGLDLFGLGNILLFAVGKGFYPVQELRKSTSRYSSILPSLKGEDFSLYSRNRIMNLRKLFPYIPESLNSILMHFAQGAEVFYESTEEFLGDLRDALRDLPPREEQGQPTGHSFSA
;
A
#
# COMPACT_ATOMS: atom_id res chain seq x y z
N ARG A 1 18.86 -21.62 9.95
CA ARG A 1 18.92 -20.40 10.79
C ARG A 1 17.60 -20.32 11.57
N ILE A 2 17.62 -19.98 12.86
CA ILE A 2 16.39 -19.74 13.64
C ILE A 2 16.13 -18.23 13.58
N LEU A 3 14.95 -17.84 13.12
CA LEU A 3 14.51 -16.44 13.06
C LEU A 3 13.75 -16.08 14.34
N ASP A 4 13.88 -14.84 14.78
CA ASP A 4 13.10 -14.33 15.91
C ASP A 4 11.61 -14.27 15.54
N ARG A 5 10.77 -14.78 16.45
CA ARG A 5 9.33 -14.76 16.24
C ARG A 5 8.78 -13.35 16.46
N ILE A 6 8.39 -12.70 15.36
CA ILE A 6 7.66 -11.43 15.41
C ILE A 6 6.21 -11.71 15.85
N LYS A 7 5.84 -11.19 17.02
CA LYS A 7 4.45 -11.22 17.49
C LYS A 7 3.72 -10.03 16.90
N GLY A 8 2.68 -10.27 16.10
CA GLY A 8 2.01 -9.21 15.39
C GLY A 8 0.83 -9.68 14.55
N LYS A 9 0.10 -8.72 13.99
CA LYS A 9 -0.96 -8.98 13.02
C LYS A 9 -0.41 -8.77 11.62
N CYS A 10 -0.80 -9.64 10.69
CA CYS A 10 -0.54 -9.44 9.27
C CYS A 10 -1.23 -8.16 8.76
N PHE A 11 -0.52 -7.38 7.93
CA PHE A 11 -0.98 -6.11 7.38
C PHE A 11 -2.30 -6.24 6.61
N TYR A 12 -2.44 -7.26 5.76
CA TYR A 12 -3.70 -7.56 5.07
C TYR A 12 -4.90 -7.61 6.04
N ASN A 13 -4.80 -8.43 7.09
CA ASN A 13 -5.84 -8.57 8.10
C ASN A 13 -6.05 -7.27 8.89
N HIS A 14 -4.98 -6.50 9.15
CA HIS A 14 -5.08 -5.23 9.86
C HIS A 14 -6.00 -4.24 9.13
N ILE A 15 -5.83 -4.06 7.83
CA ILE A 15 -6.65 -3.15 7.02
C ILE A 15 -8.06 -3.71 6.81
N TYR A 16 -8.17 -5.01 6.52
CA TYR A 16 -9.46 -5.64 6.22
C TYR A 16 -10.44 -5.58 7.38
N GLU A 17 -9.96 -5.80 8.62
CA GLU A 17 -10.80 -5.83 9.82
C GLU A 17 -11.19 -4.43 10.35
N MET A 18 -10.70 -3.33 9.76
CA MET A 18 -11.11 -1.98 10.17
C MET A 18 -12.58 -1.72 9.84
N SER A 19 -13.38 -1.46 10.86
CA SER A 19 -14.82 -1.16 10.79
C SER A 19 -15.06 0.33 10.53
N SER A 20 -14.72 0.81 9.34
CA SER A 20 -15.05 2.17 8.91
C SER A 20 -15.31 2.23 7.42
N GLU A 21 -16.19 3.15 6.99
CA GLU A 21 -16.31 3.50 5.58
C GLU A 21 -14.96 4.02 5.04
N HIS A 22 -14.76 3.88 3.72
CA HIS A 22 -13.50 4.22 3.08
C HIS A 22 -13.05 5.66 3.37
N GLU A 23 -13.95 6.63 3.30
CA GLU A 23 -13.61 8.04 3.50
C GLU A 23 -13.10 8.33 4.91
N THR A 24 -13.77 7.75 5.93
CA THR A 24 -13.32 7.87 7.33
C THR A 24 -11.97 7.21 7.52
N TYR A 25 -11.77 6.02 6.95
CA TYR A 25 -10.48 5.34 6.97
C TYR A 25 -9.38 6.18 6.30
N PHE A 26 -9.69 6.76 5.15
CA PHE A 26 -8.76 7.52 4.33
C PHE A 26 -8.23 8.74 5.08
N PHE A 27 -9.11 9.51 5.72
CA PHE A 27 -8.68 10.71 6.42
C PHE A 27 -8.10 10.42 7.82
N LYS A 28 -8.60 9.41 8.54
CA LYS A 28 -8.21 9.16 9.94
C LYS A 28 -7.09 8.13 10.12
N HIS A 29 -7.03 7.10 9.27
CA HIS A 29 -6.16 5.95 9.47
C HIS A 29 -5.04 5.86 8.42
N LEU A 30 -5.36 6.13 7.15
CA LEU A 30 -4.39 6.00 6.06
C LEU A 30 -3.11 6.83 6.27
N PRO A 31 -3.11 8.07 6.80
CA PRO A 31 -1.86 8.81 6.95
C PRO A 31 -0.84 8.10 7.84
N GLY A 32 -1.31 7.44 8.92
CA GLY A 32 -0.46 6.63 9.79
C GLY A 32 0.05 5.36 9.12
N ILE A 33 -0.84 4.70 8.37
CA ILE A 33 -0.50 3.49 7.61
C ILE A 33 0.51 3.81 6.50
N LEU A 34 0.31 4.89 5.75
CA LEU A 34 1.18 5.28 4.65
C LEU A 34 2.58 5.65 5.13
N ARG A 35 2.71 6.28 6.31
CA ARG A 35 4.02 6.49 6.95
C ARG A 35 4.77 5.19 7.22
N ASN A 36 4.08 4.17 7.71
CA ASN A 36 4.70 2.86 7.93
C ASN A 36 5.02 2.15 6.61
N ILE A 37 4.21 2.34 5.56
CA ILE A 37 4.52 1.86 4.21
C ILE A 37 5.78 2.54 3.67
N VAL A 38 5.93 3.86 3.80
CA VAL A 38 7.15 4.59 3.42
C VAL A 38 8.38 3.99 4.10
N ILE A 39 8.31 3.70 5.41
CA ILE A 39 9.41 3.08 6.15
C ILE A 39 9.68 1.64 5.67
N ALA A 40 8.62 0.87 5.38
CA ALA A 40 8.76 -0.49 4.86
C ALA A 40 9.39 -0.48 3.45
N THR A 41 8.99 0.43 2.57
CA THR A 41 9.58 0.65 1.25
C THR A 41 11.05 1.07 1.35
N GLU A 42 11.41 1.92 2.33
CA GLU A 42 12.80 2.30 2.57
C GLU A 42 13.68 1.09 2.92
N ALA A 43 13.15 0.11 3.68
CA ALA A 43 13.87 -1.12 3.97
C ALA A 43 14.14 -1.97 2.71
N VAL A 44 13.18 -2.02 1.78
CA VAL A 44 13.36 -2.68 0.47
C VAL A 44 14.36 -1.91 -0.39
N SER A 45 14.32 -0.57 -0.38
CA SER A 45 15.30 0.24 -1.11
C SER A 45 16.73 -0.04 -0.66
N ARG A 46 16.97 -0.16 0.66
CA ARG A 46 18.28 -0.55 1.19
C ARG A 46 18.71 -1.95 0.79
N LEU A 47 17.76 -2.86 0.61
CA LEU A 47 18.02 -4.20 0.12
C LEU A 47 18.50 -4.16 -1.34
N HIS A 48 17.81 -3.38 -2.18
CA HIS A 48 18.20 -3.15 -3.58
C HIS A 48 19.56 -2.46 -3.71
N GLU A 49 19.86 -1.47 -2.86
CA GLU A 49 21.18 -0.81 -2.79
C GLU A 49 22.31 -1.79 -2.47
N ALA A 50 22.02 -2.87 -1.73
CA ALA A 50 22.96 -3.95 -1.44
C ALA A 50 23.05 -4.99 -2.58
N GLY A 51 22.31 -4.82 -3.68
CA GLY A 51 22.22 -5.77 -4.79
C GLY A 51 21.36 -6.99 -4.51
N GLU A 52 20.57 -6.96 -3.43
CA GLU A 52 19.69 -8.04 -2.99
C GLU A 52 18.23 -7.71 -3.31
N MET A 53 17.36 -8.72 -3.27
CA MET A 53 15.92 -8.59 -3.55
C MET A 53 15.09 -9.27 -2.47
N HIS A 54 13.86 -8.81 -2.27
CA HIS A 54 12.91 -9.53 -1.43
C HIS A 54 12.29 -10.69 -2.19
N GLY A 55 11.88 -10.48 -3.45
CA GLY A 55 11.43 -11.52 -4.37
C GLY A 55 9.97 -11.96 -4.24
N ASP A 56 9.30 -11.61 -3.14
CA ASP A 56 7.87 -11.91 -2.91
C ASP A 56 7.16 -10.85 -2.06
N ILE A 57 7.21 -9.60 -2.52
CA ILE A 57 6.56 -8.48 -1.86
C ILE A 57 5.03 -8.60 -1.96
N ARG A 58 4.38 -8.80 -0.82
CA ARG A 58 2.93 -8.98 -0.72
C ARG A 58 2.33 -8.35 0.54
N THR A 59 1.03 -8.06 0.48
CA THR A 59 0.26 -7.48 1.61
C THR A 59 0.21 -8.39 2.83
N ASP A 60 0.31 -9.70 2.63
CA ASP A 60 0.32 -10.70 3.69
C ASP A 60 1.73 -10.94 4.28
N HIS A 61 2.78 -10.46 3.60
CA HIS A 61 4.19 -10.61 4.00
C HIS A 61 4.73 -9.40 4.78
N ILE A 62 3.83 -8.57 5.28
CA ILE A 62 4.13 -7.54 6.28
C ILE A 62 3.46 -7.92 7.60
N LEU A 63 4.25 -8.04 8.66
CA LEU A 63 3.76 -8.13 10.03
C LEU A 63 3.83 -6.76 10.72
N ILE A 64 2.76 -6.40 11.43
CA ILE A 64 2.72 -5.24 12.33
C ILE A 64 3.09 -5.74 13.72
N GLU A 65 4.33 -5.44 14.14
CA GLU A 65 4.88 -5.83 15.43
C GLU A 65 4.05 -5.25 16.58
N LYS A 66 3.58 -6.11 17.48
CA LYS A 66 2.60 -5.75 18.52
C LYS A 66 3.10 -4.63 19.45
N ASP A 67 4.37 -4.68 19.84
CA ASP A 67 4.90 -3.81 20.89
C ASP A 67 5.35 -2.45 20.34
N THR A 68 5.73 -2.38 19.06
CA THR A 68 6.29 -1.17 18.44
C THR A 68 5.38 -0.55 17.38
N GLY A 69 4.42 -1.31 16.85
CA GLY A 69 3.62 -0.94 15.68
C GLY A 69 4.41 -0.92 14.37
N ARG A 70 5.68 -1.34 14.35
CA ARG A 70 6.53 -1.31 13.15
C ARG A 70 6.12 -2.38 12.16
N TYR A 71 6.25 -2.04 10.88
CA TYR A 71 5.99 -2.96 9.78
C TYR A 71 7.27 -3.73 9.48
N ARG A 72 7.17 -5.07 9.44
CA ARG A 72 8.30 -5.98 9.27
C ARG A 72 8.05 -6.89 8.08
N TRP A 73 8.96 -6.84 7.12
CA TRP A 73 9.01 -7.81 6.03
C TRP A 73 9.39 -9.19 6.54
N ILE A 74 8.76 -10.20 5.97
CA ILE A 74 9.03 -11.62 6.19
C ILE A 74 9.03 -12.34 4.84
N ASP A 75 9.50 -13.58 4.82
CA ASP A 75 9.39 -14.46 3.65
C ASP A 75 10.16 -13.93 2.42
N PHE A 76 11.47 -13.74 2.62
CA PHE A 76 12.40 -13.35 1.57
C PHE A 76 12.71 -14.59 0.72
N ASP A 77 11.86 -14.83 -0.26
CA ASP A 77 11.98 -15.94 -1.19
C ASP A 77 12.12 -15.38 -2.61
N TYR A 78 13.12 -15.91 -3.33
CA TYR A 78 13.47 -15.71 -4.73
C TYR A 78 14.53 -14.64 -5.08
N THR A 79 15.65 -15.15 -5.61
CA THR A 79 16.49 -14.45 -6.60
C THR A 79 15.97 -14.81 -8.00
N TYR A 80 15.13 -13.97 -8.60
CA TYR A 80 14.80 -14.10 -10.02
C TYR A 80 15.80 -13.32 -10.87
N GLU A 81 16.42 -13.95 -11.87
CA GLU A 81 17.18 -13.22 -12.87
C GLU A 81 16.22 -12.71 -13.96
N TRP A 82 15.79 -11.45 -13.84
CA TRP A 82 15.08 -10.76 -14.91
C TRP A 82 16.02 -9.73 -15.56
N SER A 83 16.25 -9.86 -16.86
CA SER A 83 17.26 -9.10 -17.58
C SER A 83 16.92 -7.64 -17.86
N GLU A 84 15.63 -7.26 -17.79
CA GLU A 84 15.18 -5.90 -18.15
C GLU A 84 15.05 -4.96 -16.94
N ASN A 85 14.58 -5.44 -15.78
CA ASN A 85 14.67 -4.74 -14.50
C ASN A 85 14.71 -5.76 -13.35
N PRO A 86 15.86 -5.93 -12.66
CA PRO A 86 15.99 -6.93 -11.59
C PRO A 86 14.97 -6.69 -10.46
N PHE A 87 14.67 -5.43 -10.14
CA PHE A 87 13.81 -5.05 -9.02
C PHE A 87 12.33 -4.84 -9.40
N GLY A 88 11.97 -5.09 -10.65
CA GLY A 88 10.63 -4.82 -11.17
C GLY A 88 9.53 -5.57 -10.41
N LEU A 89 9.79 -6.82 -10.00
CA LEU A 89 8.83 -7.62 -9.23
C LEU A 89 8.54 -7.00 -7.85
N ASP A 90 9.58 -6.58 -7.13
CA ASP A 90 9.46 -5.92 -5.83
C ASP A 90 8.71 -4.59 -5.99
N LEU A 91 9.00 -3.80 -7.02
CA LEU A 91 8.27 -2.57 -7.34
C LEU A 91 6.77 -2.81 -7.58
N PHE A 92 6.40 -3.81 -8.39
CA PHE A 92 4.99 -4.16 -8.60
C PHE A 92 4.30 -4.62 -7.30
N GLY A 93 5.01 -5.39 -6.47
CA GLY A 93 4.52 -5.80 -5.15
C GLY A 93 4.25 -4.59 -4.24
N LEU A 94 5.18 -3.64 -4.19
CA LEU A 94 5.05 -2.40 -3.43
C LEU A 94 3.89 -1.53 -3.92
N GLY A 95 3.76 -1.34 -5.23
CA GLY A 95 2.62 -0.64 -5.84
C GLY A 95 1.29 -1.31 -5.49
N ASN A 96 1.27 -2.64 -5.41
CA ASN A 96 0.07 -3.37 -5.03
C ASN A 96 -0.27 -3.26 -3.52
N ILE A 97 0.73 -3.14 -2.66
CA ILE A 97 0.53 -2.83 -1.23
C ILE A 97 -0.03 -1.43 -1.07
N LEU A 98 0.51 -0.45 -1.81
CA LEU A 98 -0.03 0.90 -1.83
C LEU A 98 -1.49 0.90 -2.29
N LEU A 99 -1.80 0.22 -3.39
CA LEU A 99 -3.17 0.09 -3.89
C LEU A 99 -4.12 -0.45 -2.82
N PHE A 100 -3.73 -1.54 -2.15
CA PHE A 100 -4.54 -2.15 -1.10
C PHE A 100 -4.75 -1.21 0.10
N ALA A 101 -3.69 -0.51 0.51
CA ALA A 101 -3.73 0.42 1.62
C ALA A 101 -4.64 1.61 1.30
N VAL A 102 -4.44 2.26 0.15
CA VAL A 102 -5.20 3.44 -0.28
C VAL A 102 -6.66 3.09 -0.48
N GLY A 103 -6.95 1.94 -1.08
CA GLY A 103 -8.31 1.47 -1.32
C GLY A 103 -9.01 0.84 -0.12
N LYS A 104 -8.33 0.65 1.03
CA LYS A 104 -8.85 -0.16 2.14
C LYS A 104 -9.31 -1.55 1.66
N GLY A 105 -8.55 -2.15 0.76
CA GLY A 105 -8.95 -3.36 0.03
C GLY A 105 -8.76 -3.24 -1.48
N PHE A 106 -9.06 -4.34 -2.18
CA PHE A 106 -9.12 -4.35 -3.63
C PHE A 106 -10.57 -4.22 -4.11
N TYR A 107 -10.75 -3.60 -5.27
CA TYR A 107 -12.06 -3.49 -5.95
C TYR A 107 -12.02 -4.20 -7.30
N PRO A 108 -12.10 -5.55 -7.34
CA PRO A 108 -12.18 -6.27 -8.60
C PRO A 108 -13.42 -5.84 -9.37
N VAL A 109 -13.27 -5.50 -10.65
CA VAL A 109 -14.40 -5.02 -11.47
C VAL A 109 -15.58 -5.99 -11.52
N GLN A 110 -15.31 -7.30 -11.41
CA GLN A 110 -16.35 -8.33 -11.38
C GLN A 110 -17.21 -8.25 -10.11
N GLU A 111 -16.61 -7.93 -8.96
CA GLU A 111 -17.35 -7.76 -7.71
C GLU A 111 -18.12 -6.43 -7.69
N LEU A 112 -17.54 -5.37 -8.26
CA LEU A 112 -18.25 -4.09 -8.41
C LEU A 112 -19.51 -4.21 -9.27
N ARG A 113 -19.47 -5.02 -10.34
CA ARG A 113 -20.62 -5.28 -11.21
C ARG A 113 -21.77 -6.01 -10.51
N LYS A 114 -21.49 -6.79 -9.47
CA LYS A 114 -22.52 -7.48 -8.67
C LYS A 114 -23.19 -6.55 -7.65
N SER A 115 -22.55 -5.44 -7.30
CA SER A 115 -23.07 -4.43 -6.35
C SER A 115 -24.01 -3.45 -7.06
N THR A 116 -25.27 -3.39 -6.66
CA THR A 116 -26.35 -2.72 -7.41
C THR A 116 -26.48 -1.21 -7.24
N SER A 117 -25.77 -0.51 -6.34
CA SER A 117 -26.09 0.91 -6.07
C SER A 117 -24.94 1.94 -6.10
N ARG A 118 -23.74 1.64 -5.60
CA ARG A 118 -22.71 2.69 -5.40
C ARG A 118 -21.80 2.93 -6.62
N TYR A 119 -21.56 1.93 -7.45
CA TYR A 119 -20.53 1.98 -8.51
C TYR A 119 -21.09 1.88 -9.93
N SER A 120 -22.40 1.69 -10.09
CA SER A 120 -23.04 1.46 -11.40
C SER A 120 -22.82 2.61 -12.39
N SER A 121 -22.79 3.86 -11.90
CA SER A 121 -22.50 5.04 -12.71
C SER A 121 -21.02 5.18 -13.10
N ILE A 122 -20.11 4.59 -12.33
CA ILE A 122 -18.66 4.68 -12.55
C ILE A 122 -18.17 3.58 -13.49
N LEU A 123 -18.76 2.39 -13.45
CA LEU A 123 -18.35 1.24 -14.25
C LEU A 123 -18.22 1.53 -15.76
N PRO A 124 -19.12 2.29 -16.42
CA PRO A 124 -18.97 2.64 -17.83
C PRO A 124 -17.79 3.57 -18.12
N SER A 125 -17.29 4.31 -17.13
CA SER A 125 -16.17 5.24 -17.28
C SER A 125 -14.79 4.57 -17.12
N LEU A 126 -14.75 3.33 -16.64
CA LEU A 126 -13.52 2.56 -16.51
C LEU A 126 -13.05 2.04 -17.87
N LYS A 127 -11.80 2.33 -18.20
CA LYS A 127 -11.11 1.94 -19.43
C LYS A 127 -9.93 1.04 -19.08
N GLY A 128 -9.36 0.37 -20.08
CA GLY A 128 -8.18 -0.49 -19.92
C GLY A 128 -7.04 0.18 -19.16
N GLU A 129 -6.81 1.47 -19.45
CA GLU A 129 -5.78 2.31 -18.82
C GLU A 129 -5.92 2.45 -17.28
N ASP A 130 -7.12 2.25 -16.72
CA ASP A 130 -7.35 2.36 -15.28
C ASP A 130 -6.97 1.10 -14.49
N PHE A 131 -6.66 -0.01 -15.17
CA PHE A 131 -6.42 -1.29 -14.54
C PHE A 131 -4.94 -1.54 -14.31
N SER A 132 -4.62 -2.32 -13.28
CA SER A 132 -3.25 -2.74 -12.99
C SER A 132 -2.62 -3.48 -14.17
N LEU A 133 -1.33 -3.18 -14.42
CA LEU A 133 -0.49 -3.90 -15.37
C LEU A 133 -0.27 -5.36 -14.92
N TYR A 134 -0.06 -5.56 -13.61
CA TYR A 134 0.23 -6.86 -13.00
C TYR A 134 -1.04 -7.72 -12.79
N SER A 135 -2.14 -7.13 -12.30
CA SER A 135 -3.37 -7.85 -11.98
C SER A 135 -4.58 -7.20 -12.62
N ARG A 136 -4.90 -7.61 -13.85
CA ARG A 136 -5.86 -6.94 -14.76
C ARG A 136 -7.28 -6.73 -14.24
N ASN A 137 -7.67 -7.36 -13.13
CA ASN A 137 -8.96 -7.16 -12.49
C ASN A 137 -8.96 -6.03 -11.45
N ARG A 138 -7.79 -5.53 -11.03
CA ARG A 138 -7.63 -4.48 -10.02
C ARG A 138 -7.61 -3.10 -10.68
N ILE A 139 -8.38 -2.18 -10.12
CA ILE A 139 -8.47 -0.78 -10.58
C ILE A 139 -7.37 0.02 -9.88
N MET A 140 -6.43 0.58 -10.64
CA MET A 140 -5.38 1.48 -10.15
C MET A 140 -5.87 2.92 -10.01
N ASN A 141 -6.77 3.36 -10.90
CA ASN A 141 -7.35 4.71 -10.85
C ASN A 141 -8.42 4.83 -9.76
N LEU A 142 -7.99 4.81 -8.49
CA LEU A 142 -8.89 4.84 -7.35
C LEU A 142 -9.68 6.15 -7.23
N ARG A 143 -9.21 7.27 -7.82
CA ARG A 143 -9.99 8.52 -7.86
C ARG A 143 -11.33 8.38 -8.59
N LYS A 144 -11.47 7.44 -9.53
CA LYS A 144 -12.77 7.15 -10.16
C LYS A 144 -13.77 6.55 -9.16
N LEU A 145 -13.30 5.82 -8.15
CA LEU A 145 -14.14 5.25 -7.08
C LEU A 145 -14.26 6.19 -5.88
N PHE A 146 -13.20 6.93 -5.58
CA PHE A 146 -13.05 7.78 -4.40
C PHE A 146 -12.48 9.16 -4.81
N PRO A 147 -13.32 10.09 -5.25
CA PRO A 147 -12.87 11.37 -5.82
C PRO A 147 -12.05 12.26 -4.87
N TYR A 148 -12.15 12.02 -3.56
CA TYR A 148 -11.39 12.73 -2.51
C TYR A 148 -9.93 12.27 -2.38
N ILE A 149 -9.50 11.20 -3.06
CA ILE A 149 -8.08 10.84 -3.10
C ILE A 149 -7.30 11.97 -3.82
N PRO A 150 -6.22 12.51 -3.23
CA PRO A 150 -5.40 13.52 -3.86
C PRO A 150 -4.79 13.07 -5.19
N GLU A 151 -4.54 14.02 -6.08
CA GLU A 151 -3.95 13.75 -7.38
C GLU A 151 -2.56 13.11 -7.27
N SER A 152 -1.71 13.67 -6.42
CA SER A 152 -0.37 13.16 -6.14
C SER A 152 -0.37 11.67 -5.81
N LEU A 153 -1.22 11.24 -4.89
CA LEU A 153 -1.32 9.84 -4.48
C LEU A 153 -1.89 8.93 -5.58
N ASN A 154 -2.87 9.41 -6.35
CA ASN A 154 -3.44 8.62 -7.45
C ASN A 154 -2.46 8.51 -8.62
N SER A 155 -1.67 9.55 -8.92
CA SER A 155 -0.65 9.52 -9.97
C SER A 155 0.39 8.43 -9.69
N ILE A 156 0.79 8.23 -8.43
CA ILE A 156 1.66 7.12 -8.02
C ILE A 156 1.04 5.77 -8.37
N LEU A 157 -0.25 5.57 -8.07
CA LEU A 157 -0.95 4.33 -8.46
C LEU A 157 -1.01 4.14 -9.97
N MET A 158 -1.18 5.24 -10.72
CA MET A 158 -1.26 5.20 -12.17
C MET A 158 0.04 4.78 -12.85
N HIS A 159 1.21 4.95 -12.22
CA HIS A 159 2.48 4.38 -12.71
C HIS A 159 2.50 2.83 -12.73
N PHE A 160 1.55 2.18 -12.05
CA PHE A 160 1.38 0.72 -12.06
C PHE A 160 0.18 0.26 -12.91
N ALA A 161 -0.45 1.17 -13.65
CA ALA A 161 -1.59 0.89 -14.50
C ALA A 161 -1.16 0.51 -15.93
N GLN A 162 -2.08 -0.10 -16.69
CA GLN A 162 -1.85 -0.47 -18.09
C GLN A 162 -1.66 0.76 -18.99
N GLY A 163 -2.20 1.91 -18.59
CA GLY A 163 -2.02 3.17 -19.30
C GLY A 163 -0.78 3.97 -18.89
N ALA A 164 0.09 3.41 -18.05
CA ALA A 164 1.32 4.09 -17.65
C ALA A 164 2.25 4.28 -18.86
N GLU A 165 2.69 5.51 -19.08
CA GLU A 165 3.73 5.85 -20.06
C GLU A 165 5.13 5.87 -19.43
N VAL A 166 5.18 6.09 -18.12
CA VAL A 166 6.41 6.15 -17.31
C VAL A 166 6.27 5.14 -16.18
N PHE A 167 7.32 4.33 -15.99
CA PHE A 167 7.41 3.34 -14.92
C PHE A 167 8.53 3.74 -13.96
N TYR A 168 8.40 3.34 -12.69
CA TYR A 168 9.51 3.45 -11.76
C TYR A 168 10.61 2.47 -12.15
N GLU A 169 11.84 2.97 -12.26
CA GLU A 169 13.01 2.13 -12.51
C GLU A 169 13.63 1.64 -11.20
N SER A 170 13.47 2.42 -10.13
CA SER A 170 14.01 2.13 -8.80
C SER A 170 13.00 2.35 -7.68
N THR A 171 13.25 1.69 -6.54
CA THR A 171 12.51 1.94 -5.30
C THR A 171 12.76 3.33 -4.73
N GLU A 172 13.88 3.97 -5.08
CA GLU A 172 14.20 5.32 -4.64
C GLU A 172 13.24 6.35 -5.26
N GLU A 173 13.00 6.25 -6.58
CA GLU A 173 12.02 7.10 -7.28
C GLU A 173 10.63 6.94 -6.69
N PHE A 174 10.16 5.70 -6.54
CA PHE A 174 8.87 5.40 -5.93
C PHE A 174 8.75 5.96 -4.49
N LEU A 175 9.82 5.82 -3.70
CA LEU A 175 9.88 6.33 -2.34
C LEU A 175 9.87 7.86 -2.27
N GLY A 176 10.50 8.53 -3.24
CA GLY A 176 10.47 9.98 -3.40
C GLY A 176 9.03 10.48 -3.55
N ASP A 177 8.30 9.95 -4.52
CA ASP A 177 6.91 10.34 -4.77
C ASP A 177 6.00 10.01 -3.59
N LEU A 178 6.18 8.85 -2.95
CA LEU A 178 5.43 8.49 -1.74
C LEU A 178 5.61 9.51 -0.61
N ARG A 179 6.83 9.99 -0.40
CA ARG A 179 7.15 10.98 0.64
C ARG A 179 6.53 12.33 0.31
N ASP A 180 6.47 12.70 -0.96
CA ASP A 180 5.82 13.94 -1.40
C ASP A 180 4.30 13.85 -1.27
N ALA A 181 3.68 12.77 -1.75
CA ALA A 181 2.23 12.54 -1.62
C ALA A 181 1.75 12.45 -0.16
N LEU A 182 2.61 12.01 0.76
CA LEU A 182 2.30 12.00 2.19
C LEU A 182 2.06 13.42 2.75
N ARG A 183 2.66 14.46 2.16
CA ARG A 183 2.47 15.86 2.59
C ARG A 183 1.08 16.39 2.26
N ASP A 184 0.40 15.79 1.30
CA ASP A 184 -0.96 16.16 0.88
C ASP A 184 -2.04 15.46 1.73
N LEU A 185 -1.66 14.54 2.61
CA LEU A 185 -2.57 13.89 3.54
C LEU A 185 -2.69 14.66 4.86
N PRO A 186 -3.82 14.52 5.59
CA PRO A 186 -3.96 15.14 6.90
C PRO A 186 -2.80 14.79 7.84
N PRO A 187 -2.34 15.75 8.66
CA PRO A 187 -1.36 15.46 9.69
C PRO A 187 -1.90 14.41 10.66
N ARG A 188 -0.99 13.72 11.37
CA ARG A 188 -1.39 12.72 12.36
C ARG A 188 -2.27 13.38 13.42
N GLU A 189 -3.51 12.89 13.59
CA GLU A 189 -4.19 13.07 14.87
C GLU A 189 -3.37 12.30 15.92
N GLU A 190 -2.73 13.01 16.84
CA GLU A 190 -2.12 12.40 18.01
C GLU A 190 -3.24 11.66 18.76
N GLN A 191 -3.28 10.34 18.64
CA GLN A 191 -4.06 9.52 19.53
C GLN A 191 -3.49 9.74 20.92
N GLY A 192 -4.23 10.46 21.77
CA GLY A 192 -3.81 10.83 23.11
C GLY A 192 -3.23 9.64 23.85
N GLN A 193 -2.07 9.86 24.46
CA GLN A 193 -1.47 8.90 25.41
C GLN A 193 -2.53 8.51 26.46
N PRO A 194 -2.59 7.23 26.88
CA PRO A 194 -3.37 6.87 28.05
C PRO A 194 -2.82 7.70 29.21
N THR A 195 -3.68 8.53 29.79
CA THR A 195 -3.37 9.31 30.98
C THR A 195 -2.84 8.34 32.04
N GLY A 196 -1.62 8.64 32.51
CA GLY A 196 -0.93 7.82 33.49
C GLY A 196 -1.84 7.55 34.68
N HIS A 197 -1.93 6.29 35.07
CA HIS A 197 -2.50 5.90 36.35
C HIS A 197 -1.70 6.63 37.45
N SER A 198 -2.34 7.59 38.11
CA SER A 198 -1.84 8.08 39.38
C SER A 198 -1.96 6.94 40.40
N PHE A 199 -0.84 6.29 40.70
CA PHE A 199 -0.70 5.60 41.97
C PHE A 199 -0.48 6.67 43.03
N SER A 200 -1.53 6.94 43.82
CA SER A 200 -1.37 7.55 45.14
C SER A 200 -1.02 6.45 46.13
N ALA A 201 0.09 6.65 46.84
CA ALA A 201 0.49 5.89 48.02
C ALA A 201 -0.50 6.09 49.19
#